data_AF-A0A060C1C3-F1
#
_entry.id   AF-A0A060C1C3-F1
#
_cell.length_a   1.000
_cell.length_b   1.000
_cell.length_c   1.000
_cell.angle_alpha   90.00
_cell.angle_beta   90.00
_cell.angle_gamma   90.00
#
_symmetry.space_group_name_H-M   'P 1'
#
loop_
_entity.id
_entity.type
_entity.pdbx_description
1 polymer ?
#
loop_
_entity_poly.entity_id
_entity_poly.type
_entity_poly.pdbx_seq_one_letter_code
_entity_poly.pdbx_strand_id
1 'polypeptide(L)'
;MLRPRISCGTYHTDKYGDVPVLDSVMTFDDDAGTTAVFLVNRDMDAAADVTLDVSELGMTRVSEAVTLTDADPYAVNTAADPQRVVPQPNSSVMLSVGTGSVGAASLKVTLPPMSW
;
A
#
# COMPACT_ATOMS: atom_id res chain seq x y z
N MET A 1 9.87 -13.47 4.93
CA MET A 1 9.38 -12.56 3.87
C MET A 1 8.26 -13.25 3.13
N LEU A 2 7.08 -12.63 3.08
CA LEU A 2 5.92 -13.16 2.37
C LEU A 2 5.96 -12.67 0.91
N ARG A 3 5.44 -13.48 -0.01
CA ARG A 3 5.33 -13.12 -1.44
C ARG A 3 3.86 -12.91 -1.78
N PRO A 4 3.36 -11.66 -1.75
CA PRO A 4 1.97 -11.40 -2.13
C PRO A 4 1.76 -11.75 -3.60
N ARG A 5 0.61 -12.35 -3.91
CA ARG A 5 0.16 -12.51 -5.30
C ARG A 5 -0.60 -11.25 -5.68
N ILE A 6 -0.06 -10.48 -6.61
CA ILE A 6 -0.61 -9.19 -7.02
C ILE A 6 -1.34 -9.36 -8.35
N SER A 7 -2.59 -8.91 -8.40
CA SER A 7 -3.38 -8.81 -9.63
C SER A 7 -3.76 -7.34 -9.82
N CYS A 8 -3.26 -6.73 -10.88
CA CYS A 8 -3.52 -5.32 -11.20
C CYS A 8 -3.43 -5.08 -12.71
N GLY A 9 -3.83 -3.88 -13.14
CA GLY A 9 -3.61 -3.43 -14.52
C GLY A 9 -2.13 -3.20 -14.82
N THR A 10 -1.86 -2.83 -16.07
CA THR A 10 -0.52 -2.48 -16.53
C THR A 10 -0.52 -1.13 -17.22
N TYR A 11 0.62 -0.44 -17.22
CA TYR A 11 0.87 0.73 -18.05
C TYR A 11 2.09 0.50 -18.94
N HIS A 12 2.08 1.14 -20.10
CA HIS A 12 3.16 0.98 -21.07
C HIS A 12 4.37 1.84 -20.70
N THR A 13 5.56 1.30 -20.89
CA THR A 13 6.83 2.01 -20.81
C THR A 13 7.66 1.73 -22.06
N ASP A 14 8.29 2.76 -22.63
CA ASP A 14 9.07 2.62 -23.87
C ASP A 14 10.20 1.57 -23.76
N LYS A 15 10.78 1.44 -22.57
CA LYS A 15 11.94 0.57 -22.32
C LYS A 15 11.56 -0.85 -21.90
N TYR A 16 10.48 -1.03 -21.15
CA TYR A 16 10.14 -2.31 -20.53
C TYR A 16 8.80 -2.89 -21.00
N GLY A 17 8.11 -2.20 -21.91
CA GLY A 17 6.77 -2.59 -22.34
C GLY A 17 5.75 -2.40 -21.22
N ASP A 18 4.75 -3.27 -21.17
CA ASP A 18 3.67 -3.19 -20.21
C ASP A 18 4.13 -3.72 -18.84
N VAL A 19 4.07 -2.85 -17.83
CA VAL A 19 4.48 -3.17 -16.46
C VAL A 19 3.32 -2.97 -15.46
N PRO A 20 3.27 -3.72 -14.36
CA PRO A 20 2.23 -3.58 -13.34
C PRO A 20 2.15 -2.16 -12.77
N VAL A 21 0.93 -1.64 -12.59
CA VAL A 21 0.70 -0.35 -11.92
C VAL A 21 0.88 -0.43 -10.41
N LEU A 22 0.71 -1.61 -9.82
CA LEU A 22 0.96 -1.86 -8.40
C LEU A 22 2.17 -2.76 -8.18
N ASP A 23 2.93 -2.44 -7.14
CA ASP A 23 3.93 -3.35 -6.57
C ASP A 23 3.73 -3.46 -5.06
N SER A 24 4.11 -4.61 -4.49
CA SER A 24 3.93 -4.85 -3.06
C SER A 24 4.91 -5.86 -2.51
N VAL A 25 5.32 -5.59 -1.27
CA VAL A 25 6.09 -6.53 -0.44
C VAL A 25 5.43 -6.62 0.92
N MET A 26 5.51 -7.81 1.51
CA MET A 26 4.92 -8.09 2.81
C MET A 26 5.92 -8.78 3.73
N THR A 27 5.96 -8.30 4.97
CA THR A 27 6.80 -8.86 6.04
C THR A 27 5.92 -9.28 7.20
N PHE A 28 6.34 -10.33 7.88
CA PHE A 28 5.68 -10.87 9.06
C PHE A 28 6.76 -11.10 10.11
N ASP A 29 6.47 -10.65 11.32
CA ASP A 29 7.27 -10.84 12.53
C ASP A 29 6.51 -11.83 13.43
N ASP A 30 6.99 -13.07 13.46
CA ASP A 30 6.40 -14.17 14.23
C ASP A 30 6.44 -13.88 15.75
N ASP A 31 7.51 -13.24 16.24
CA ASP A 31 7.72 -12.98 17.66
C ASP A 31 6.78 -11.88 18.15
N ALA A 32 6.60 -10.82 17.36
CA ALA A 32 5.70 -9.72 17.67
C ALA A 32 4.24 -9.98 17.23
N GLY A 33 4.01 -10.97 16.37
CA GLY A 33 2.71 -11.22 15.73
C GLY A 33 2.24 -10.06 14.86
N THR A 34 3.17 -9.33 14.22
CA THR A 34 2.87 -8.14 13.42
C THR A 34 3.18 -8.35 11.95
N THR A 35 2.42 -7.66 11.11
CA THR A 35 2.58 -7.69 9.66
C THR A 35 2.77 -6.26 9.16
N ALA A 36 3.74 -6.05 8.26
CA ALA A 36 3.84 -4.81 7.50
C ALA A 36 3.66 -5.09 6.01
N VAL A 37 2.84 -4.26 5.36
CA VAL A 37 2.61 -4.28 3.92
C VAL A 37 3.14 -2.97 3.35
N PHE A 38 3.96 -3.09 2.32
CA PHE A 38 4.45 -1.97 1.53
C PHE A 38 3.76 -2.03 0.17
N LEU A 39 3.22 -0.89 -0.28
CA LEU A 39 2.51 -0.77 -1.55
C LEU A 39 3.16 0.37 -2.34
N VAL A 40 3.11 0.28 -3.67
CA VAL A 40 3.45 1.40 -4.55
C VAL A 40 2.38 1.49 -5.63
N ASN A 41 1.82 2.67 -5.83
CA ASN A 41 1.05 3.01 -7.03
C ASN A 41 1.95 3.76 -8.02
N ARG A 42 2.24 3.12 -9.16
CA ARG A 42 3.07 3.66 -10.24
C ARG A 42 2.26 4.39 -11.30
N ASP A 43 0.94 4.37 -11.20
CA ASP A 43 0.09 5.17 -12.07
C ASP A 43 0.34 6.65 -11.80
N MET A 44 0.52 7.41 -12.88
CA MET A 44 0.84 8.84 -12.82
C MET A 44 -0.39 9.70 -12.63
N ASP A 45 -1.57 9.17 -12.97
CA ASP A 45 -2.80 9.95 -13.12
C ASP A 45 -3.95 9.41 -12.25
N ALA A 46 -4.01 8.08 -12.04
CA ALA A 46 -5.13 7.43 -11.37
C ALA A 46 -4.78 6.94 -9.95
N ALA A 47 -5.73 7.10 -9.04
CA ALA A 47 -5.69 6.44 -7.75
C ALA A 47 -5.99 4.94 -7.90
N ALA A 48 -5.40 4.12 -7.02
CA ALA A 48 -5.63 2.68 -6.97
C ALA A 48 -6.37 2.30 -5.69
N ASP A 49 -7.53 1.67 -5.84
CA ASP A 49 -8.24 1.01 -4.74
C ASP A 49 -7.72 -0.41 -4.57
N VAL A 50 -6.93 -0.64 -3.52
CA VAL A 50 -6.27 -1.91 -3.25
C VAL A 50 -7.10 -2.71 -2.24
N THR A 51 -7.32 -3.99 -2.55
CA THR A 51 -7.89 -4.96 -1.61
C THR A 51 -6.88 -6.07 -1.37
N LEU A 52 -6.59 -6.34 -0.10
CA LEU A 52 -5.72 -7.40 0.37
C LEU A 52 -6.55 -8.45 1.09
N ASP A 53 -6.33 -9.72 0.77
CA ASP A 53 -6.75 -10.83 1.60
C ASP A 53 -5.71 -11.04 2.70
N VAL A 54 -6.14 -10.91 3.94
CA VAL A 54 -5.30 -11.04 5.14
C VAL A 54 -5.83 -12.13 6.08
N SER A 55 -6.69 -13.02 5.55
CA SER A 55 -7.35 -14.07 6.33
C SER A 55 -6.36 -15.02 7.00
N GLU A 56 -5.26 -15.36 6.31
CA GLU A 56 -4.23 -16.28 6.82
C GLU A 56 -3.32 -15.66 7.88
N LEU A 57 -3.44 -14.36 8.15
CA LEU A 57 -2.54 -13.63 9.03
C LEU A 57 -3.12 -13.43 10.43
N GLY A 58 -4.41 -13.70 10.64
CA GLY A 58 -5.05 -13.53 11.94
C GLY A 58 -5.09 -12.07 12.43
N MET A 59 -5.05 -11.10 11.51
CA MET A 59 -5.02 -9.68 11.84
C MET A 59 -6.37 -9.22 12.40
N THR A 60 -6.33 -8.47 13.50
CA THR A 60 -7.53 -7.97 14.21
C THR A 60 -7.66 -6.45 14.18
N ARG A 61 -6.57 -5.73 13.86
CA ARG A 61 -6.56 -4.27 13.77
C ARG A 61 -5.45 -3.80 12.84
N VAL A 62 -5.57 -2.56 12.38
CA VAL A 62 -4.48 -1.79 11.76
C VAL A 62 -3.91 -0.87 12.82
N SER A 63 -2.60 -0.95 13.09
CA SER A 63 -1.94 -0.04 14.04
C SER A 63 -1.58 1.30 13.43
N GLU A 64 -1.21 1.31 12.15
CA GLU A 64 -0.80 2.49 11.40
C GLU A 64 -1.04 2.25 9.91
N ALA A 65 -1.44 3.31 9.21
CA ALA A 65 -1.36 3.39 7.76
C ALA A 65 -0.94 4.81 7.40
N VAL A 66 0.12 4.93 6.62
CA VAL A 66 0.64 6.19 6.11
C VAL A 66 0.82 6.10 4.61
N THR A 67 0.79 7.25 3.94
CA THR A 67 1.03 7.37 2.52
C THR A 67 1.94 8.56 2.25
N LEU A 68 2.92 8.36 1.39
CA LEU A 68 3.78 9.40 0.86
C LEU A 68 3.37 9.67 -0.59
N THR A 69 2.93 10.89 -0.87
CA THR A 69 2.54 11.33 -2.21
C THR A 69 2.64 12.85 -2.30
N ASP A 70 2.78 13.35 -3.52
CA ASP A 70 2.74 14.79 -3.80
C ASP A 70 2.01 15.06 -5.12
N ALA A 71 1.44 16.26 -5.26
CA ALA A 71 0.90 16.70 -6.54
C ALA A 71 2.02 17.09 -7.53
N ASP A 72 3.18 17.50 -7.02
CA ASP A 72 4.40 17.70 -7.80
C ASP A 72 5.33 16.49 -7.62
N PRO A 73 5.49 15.61 -8.62
CA PRO A 73 6.36 14.43 -8.53
C PRO A 73 7.85 14.79 -8.39
N TYR A 74 8.22 16.06 -8.59
CA TYR A 74 9.58 16.56 -8.42
C TYR A 74 9.77 17.32 -7.11
N ALA A 75 8.77 17.33 -6.22
CA ALA A 75 8.90 17.95 -4.90
C ALA A 75 10.04 17.30 -4.09
N VAL A 76 10.84 18.15 -3.45
CA VAL A 76 11.98 17.72 -2.63
C VAL A 76 11.99 18.45 -1.29
N ASN A 77 12.48 17.77 -0.26
CA ASN A 77 12.81 18.41 1.01
C ASN A 77 14.10 19.22 0.85
N THR A 78 14.09 20.46 1.30
CA THR A 78 15.27 21.34 1.30
C THR A 78 15.64 21.74 2.73
N ALA A 79 16.78 22.39 2.93
CA ALA A 79 17.12 22.92 4.26
C ALA A 79 16.13 23.99 4.74
N ALA A 80 15.54 24.76 3.82
CA ALA A 80 14.55 25.80 4.14
C ALA A 80 13.14 25.22 4.37
N ASP A 81 12.84 24.08 3.75
CA ASP A 81 11.58 23.36 3.90
C ASP A 81 11.84 21.84 4.00
N PRO A 82 12.24 21.35 5.20
CA PRO A 82 12.66 19.97 5.37
C PRO A 82 11.50 18.98 5.48
N GLN A 83 10.26 19.46 5.59
CA GLN A 83 9.06 18.63 5.80
C GLN A 83 8.05 18.75 4.64
N ARG A 84 8.48 19.24 3.48
CA ARG A 84 7.65 19.39 2.28
C ARG A 84 7.03 18.07 1.82
N VAL A 85 7.79 16.98 1.87
CA VAL A 85 7.45 15.63 1.43
C VAL A 85 7.70 14.68 2.61
N VAL A 86 6.64 14.37 3.35
CA VAL A 86 6.67 13.45 4.49
C VAL A 86 5.41 12.57 4.50
N PRO A 87 5.48 11.32 5.01
CA PRO A 87 4.31 10.44 5.05
C PRO A 87 3.18 11.07 5.85
N GLN A 88 1.96 10.97 5.34
CA GLN A 88 0.74 11.44 5.99
C GLN A 88 -0.13 10.24 6.39
N PRO A 89 -0.90 10.32 7.48
CA PRO A 89 -1.87 9.27 7.82
C PRO A 89 -2.83 8.99 6.65
N ASN A 90 -3.00 7.72 6.29
CA ASN A 90 -3.95 7.30 5.27
C ASN A 90 -5.26 6.81 5.93
N SER A 91 -6.25 7.70 5.95
CA SER A 91 -7.55 7.42 6.56
C SER A 91 -8.48 6.53 5.72
N SER A 92 -8.08 6.15 4.49
CA SER A 92 -8.87 5.23 3.66
C SER A 92 -8.71 3.76 4.10
N VAL A 93 -7.72 3.46 4.94
CA VAL A 93 -7.46 2.10 5.40
C VAL A 93 -8.67 1.54 6.16
N MET A 94 -9.11 0.34 5.78
CA MET A 94 -10.23 -0.32 6.42
C MET A 94 -9.99 -1.82 6.48
N LEU A 95 -9.92 -2.36 7.70
CA LEU A 95 -9.90 -3.80 7.96
C LEU A 95 -11.32 -4.29 8.23
N SER A 96 -11.75 -5.30 7.47
CA SER A 96 -13.00 -6.03 7.69
C SER A 96 -12.67 -7.44 8.15
N VAL A 97 -13.16 -7.85 9.33
CA VAL A 97 -12.96 -9.19 9.89
C VAL A 97 -14.31 -9.89 10.00
N GLY A 98 -14.45 -11.04 9.34
CA GLY A 98 -15.64 -11.88 9.42
C GLY A 98 -15.80 -12.55 10.78
N THR A 99 -17.04 -12.79 11.20
CA THR A 99 -17.39 -13.32 12.53
C THR A 99 -17.39 -14.86 12.62
N GLY A 100 -16.89 -15.57 11.61
CA GLY A 100 -16.89 -17.04 11.54
C GLY A 100 -15.61 -17.73 12.07
N SER A 101 -15.67 -19.05 12.28
CA SER A 101 -14.59 -19.88 12.87
C SER A 101 -13.27 -19.89 12.10
N VAL A 102 -13.29 -19.46 10.84
CA VAL A 102 -12.12 -19.06 10.03
C VAL A 102 -12.50 -17.69 9.49
N GLY A 103 -12.14 -16.63 10.22
CA GLY A 103 -12.61 -15.28 9.89
C GLY A 103 -11.96 -14.81 8.59
N ALA A 104 -12.71 -14.80 7.50
CA ALA A 104 -12.30 -14.09 6.29
C ALA A 104 -11.96 -12.64 6.67
N ALA A 105 -10.75 -12.21 6.34
CA ALA A 105 -10.28 -10.87 6.68
C ALA A 105 -9.77 -10.18 5.42
N SER A 106 -10.24 -8.95 5.21
CA SER A 106 -9.86 -8.14 4.06
C SER A 106 -9.46 -6.74 4.49
N LEU A 107 -8.33 -6.27 4.00
CA LEU A 107 -7.86 -4.90 4.18
C LEU A 107 -8.03 -4.14 2.88
N LYS A 108 -8.66 -2.97 2.96
CA LYS A 108 -8.82 -2.03 1.84
C LYS A 108 -8.05 -0.76 2.11
N VAL A 109 -7.47 -0.17 1.06
CA VAL A 109 -6.79 1.12 1.12
C VAL A 109 -6.78 1.76 -0.27
N THR A 110 -6.95 3.07 -0.34
CA THR A 110 -6.81 3.85 -1.57
C THR A 110 -5.44 4.52 -1.60
N LEU A 111 -4.73 4.34 -2.71
CA LEU A 111 -3.42 4.92 -2.98
C LEU A 111 -3.58 6.01 -4.05
N PRO A 112 -3.24 7.27 -3.77
CA PRO A 112 -3.17 8.32 -4.78
C PRO A 112 -2.22 7.97 -5.94
N PRO A 113 -2.25 8.72 -7.06
CA PRO A 113 -1.23 8.58 -8.09
C PRO A 113 0.17 8.79 -7.52
N MET A 114 1.16 8.05 -8.03
CA MET A 114 2.57 8.20 -7.66
C MET A 114 2.83 8.13 -6.14
N SER A 115 2.22 7.16 -5.47
CA SER A 115 2.26 7.06 -4.01
C SER A 115 2.95 5.79 -3.50
N TRP A 116 3.47 5.89 -2.29
CA TRP A 116 3.92 4.76 -1.45
C TRP A 116 3.06 4.68 -0.19
#